data_AF-A0A5C9EED8-F1
#
_entry.id   AF-A0A5C9EED8-F1
#
_cell.length_a   1.000
_cell.length_b   1.000
_cell.length_c   1.000
_cell.angle_alpha   90.00
_cell.angle_beta   90.00
_cell.angle_gamma   90.00
#
_symmetry.space_group_name_H-M   'P 1'
#
loop_
_entity.id
_entity.type
_entity.pdbx_description
1 polymer ?
#
loop_
_entity_poly.entity_id
_entity_poly.type
_entity_poly.pdbx_seq_one_letter_code
_entity_poly.pdbx_strand_id
1 'polypeptide(L)'
;MNDSNPEHWINLKRNRIREFFSGVSERIRDLYNIRDDYIEMEMPASKMSPEFVKHLKDKVEKYHGDVHIREASKEDINIIMDIYEKAWKSSTMPFRISSKEKLKDIYEYQGTKFLISSIKNQDVGFILIDIAGVGDNTGIIVALGILPEFQRKGIGHYLALHAWEYFQKYNVTQFRCEVHVENELAINFIKEFGFKEKKKYVDPYGSLKV
;
A
#
# COMPACT_ATOMS: atom_id res chain seq x y z
N MET A 1 8.02 -33.09 13.68
CA MET A 1 8.47 -31.75 13.29
C MET A 1 7.27 -31.04 12.68
N ASN A 2 6.56 -30.24 13.48
CA ASN A 2 5.30 -29.61 13.09
C ASN A 2 5.59 -28.12 12.87
N ASP A 3 5.80 -27.73 11.62
CA ASP A 3 6.16 -26.36 11.22
C ASP A 3 4.88 -25.56 10.86
N SER A 4 3.92 -25.58 11.77
CA SER A 4 2.62 -24.93 11.66
C SER A 4 2.52 -23.75 12.62
N ASN A 5 3.57 -22.93 12.71
CA ASN A 5 3.50 -21.63 13.37
C ASN A 5 2.99 -20.58 12.36
N PRO A 6 1.75 -20.06 12.50
CA PRO A 6 1.19 -19.05 11.59
C PRO A 6 2.03 -17.77 11.54
N GLU A 7 2.69 -17.40 12.65
CA GLU A 7 3.56 -16.21 12.72
C GLU A 7 4.78 -16.32 11.80
N HIS A 8 5.29 -17.53 11.58
CA HIS A 8 6.42 -17.77 10.69
C HIS A 8 6.05 -17.47 9.23
N TRP A 9 4.90 -17.97 8.77
CA TRP A 9 4.39 -17.74 7.42
C TRP A 9 4.02 -16.28 7.17
N ILE A 10 3.53 -15.58 8.19
CA ILE A 10 3.18 -14.16 8.13
C ILE A 10 4.43 -13.29 8.05
N ASN A 11 5.46 -13.59 8.85
CA ASN A 11 6.75 -12.91 8.74
C ASN A 11 7.41 -13.17 7.39
N LEU A 12 7.32 -14.39 6.84
CA LEU A 12 7.77 -14.68 5.48
C LEU A 12 6.99 -13.91 4.42
N LYS A 13 5.66 -13.85 4.51
CA LYS A 13 4.81 -13.08 3.59
C LYS A 13 5.13 -11.58 3.64
N ARG A 14 5.20 -11.00 4.86
CA ARG A 14 5.55 -9.59 5.08
C ARG A 14 6.95 -9.28 4.58
N ASN A 15 7.90 -10.17 4.83
CA ASN A 15 9.28 -10.03 4.34
C ASN A 15 9.35 -10.15 2.82
N ARG A 16 8.59 -11.05 2.17
CA ARG A 16 8.56 -11.17 0.70
C ARG A 16 7.88 -9.99 0.02
N ILE A 17 6.77 -9.48 0.56
CA ILE A 17 6.13 -8.25 0.10
C ILE A 17 7.12 -7.09 0.26
N ARG A 18 7.78 -6.98 1.40
CA ARG A 18 8.84 -5.97 1.59
C ARG A 18 9.99 -6.18 0.61
N GLU A 19 10.58 -7.36 0.48
CA GLU A 19 11.64 -7.72 -0.48
C GLU A 19 11.28 -7.37 -1.93
N PHE A 20 9.99 -7.47 -2.29
CA PHE A 20 9.48 -7.11 -3.62
C PHE A 20 9.56 -5.60 -3.90
N PHE A 21 9.07 -4.76 -2.98
CA PHE A 21 9.16 -3.31 -3.08
C PHE A 21 10.57 -2.78 -2.76
N SER A 22 11.41 -3.61 -2.15
CA SER A 22 12.68 -3.20 -1.57
C SER A 22 13.91 -3.69 -2.35
N GLY A 23 13.78 -4.66 -3.27
CA GLY A 23 14.83 -5.09 -4.20
C GLY A 23 16.00 -5.85 -3.54
N VAL A 24 15.76 -6.50 -2.40
CA VAL A 24 16.80 -7.11 -1.59
C VAL A 24 16.71 -8.64 -1.67
N SER A 25 17.82 -9.28 -2.05
CA SER A 25 18.00 -10.73 -1.96
C SER A 25 18.19 -11.17 -0.51
N GLU A 26 17.90 -12.43 -0.21
CA GLU A 26 17.97 -13.12 1.10
C GLU A 26 19.29 -12.96 1.89
N ARG A 27 20.31 -12.27 1.35
CA ARG A 27 21.56 -11.93 2.03
C ARG A 27 21.48 -10.75 3.01
N ILE A 28 20.29 -10.19 3.22
CA ILE A 28 20.07 -9.05 4.11
C ILE A 28 19.10 -9.44 5.23
N ARG A 29 19.37 -10.56 5.90
CA ARG A 29 18.93 -10.71 7.29
C ARG A 29 19.83 -9.93 8.25
N ASP A 30 20.96 -9.39 7.80
CA ASP A 30 21.91 -8.66 8.65
C ASP A 30 21.68 -7.13 8.68
N LEU A 31 20.77 -6.56 7.86
CA LEU A 31 20.34 -5.14 7.99
C LEU A 31 19.04 -5.06 8.80
N TYR A 32 19.10 -5.47 10.07
CA TYR A 32 18.06 -5.26 11.08
C TYR A 32 17.81 -3.78 11.45
N ASN A 33 18.34 -2.82 10.69
CA ASN A 33 18.11 -1.40 10.91
C ASN A 33 17.50 -0.76 9.65
N ILE A 34 16.27 -0.28 9.81
CA ILE A 34 15.82 1.05 9.36
C ILE A 34 16.37 1.47 7.99
N ARG A 35 15.51 1.36 6.97
CA ARG A 35 15.65 2.18 5.78
C ARG A 35 15.43 3.63 6.16
N ASP A 36 16.51 4.38 6.35
CA ASP A 36 16.45 5.81 6.70
C ASP A 36 15.79 6.65 5.61
N ASP A 37 15.64 6.10 4.40
CA ASP A 37 14.96 6.69 3.27
C ASP A 37 13.45 6.46 3.24
N TYR A 38 12.86 5.70 4.19
CA TYR A 38 11.41 5.49 4.28
C TYR A 38 10.85 5.82 5.67
N ILE A 39 9.65 6.41 5.68
CA ILE A 39 8.83 6.62 6.86
C ILE A 39 7.68 5.62 6.87
N GLU A 40 7.50 4.93 8.01
CA GLU A 40 6.29 4.18 8.29
C GLU A 40 5.21 5.15 8.74
N MET A 41 4.03 5.08 8.13
CA MET A 41 2.87 5.88 8.49
C MET A 41 1.76 4.96 8.96
N GLU A 42 1.03 5.38 9.99
CA GLU A 42 -0.05 4.59 10.59
C GLU A 42 -1.31 5.42 10.87
N MET A 43 -2.44 4.72 10.90
CA MET A 43 -3.73 5.29 11.25
C MET A 43 -4.60 4.27 12.00
N PRO A 44 -5.13 4.60 13.19
CA PRO A 44 -6.13 3.74 13.84
C PRO A 44 -7.39 3.63 13.00
N ALA A 45 -7.99 2.43 12.91
CA ALA A 45 -9.19 2.23 12.11
C ALA A 45 -10.40 3.04 12.60
N SER A 46 -10.42 3.40 13.89
CA SER A 46 -11.43 4.29 14.49
C SER A 46 -11.48 5.69 13.86
N LYS A 47 -10.42 6.13 13.18
CA LYS A 47 -10.41 7.42 12.46
C LYS A 47 -11.16 7.41 11.13
N MET A 48 -11.39 6.23 10.55
CA MET A 48 -12.25 6.08 9.39
C MET A 48 -13.73 6.05 9.84
N SER A 49 -14.18 7.16 10.40
CA SER A 49 -15.57 7.30 10.85
C SER A 49 -16.53 7.39 9.66
N PRO A 50 -17.82 7.09 9.84
CA PRO A 50 -18.83 7.27 8.79
C PRO A 50 -18.84 8.69 8.20
N GLU A 51 -18.59 9.71 9.02
CA GLU A 51 -18.53 11.11 8.59
C GLU A 51 -17.31 11.37 7.71
N PHE A 52 -16.15 10.79 8.06
CA PHE A 52 -14.95 10.92 7.26
C PHE A 52 -15.09 10.19 5.91
N VAL A 53 -15.67 8.98 5.92
CA VAL A 53 -15.99 8.23 4.70
C VAL A 53 -16.99 9.01 3.83
N LYS A 54 -18.02 9.62 4.43
CA LYS A 54 -18.95 10.48 3.71
C LYS A 54 -18.25 11.69 3.10
N HIS A 55 -17.37 12.37 3.84
CA HIS A 55 -16.59 13.47 3.32
C HIS A 55 -15.71 13.06 2.12
N LEU A 56 -15.08 11.88 2.18
CA LEU A 56 -14.34 11.32 1.06
C LEU A 56 -15.25 11.07 -0.15
N LYS A 57 -16.43 10.46 0.07
CA LYS A 57 -17.45 10.24 -0.97
C LYS A 57 -17.89 11.55 -1.63
N ASP A 58 -18.22 12.57 -0.84
CA ASP A 58 -18.61 13.89 -1.35
C ASP A 58 -17.48 14.56 -2.15
N LYS A 59 -16.21 14.37 -1.73
CA LYS A 59 -15.01 14.88 -2.44
C LYS A 59 -14.81 14.19 -3.79
N VAL A 60 -15.07 12.89 -3.87
CA VAL A 60 -14.92 12.11 -5.12
C VAL A 60 -16.15 12.22 -6.03
N GLU A 61 -17.35 12.46 -5.50
CA GLU A 61 -18.60 12.63 -6.28
C GLU A 61 -18.50 13.74 -7.33
N LYS A 62 -17.65 14.75 -7.10
CA LYS A 62 -17.36 15.80 -8.09
C LYS A 62 -16.63 15.30 -9.35
N TYR A 63 -16.06 14.10 -9.32
CA TYR A 63 -15.25 13.51 -10.39
C TYR A 63 -15.89 12.24 -11.00
N HIS A 64 -17.08 11.86 -10.53
CA HIS A 64 -17.62 10.49 -10.54
C HIS A 64 -18.21 9.99 -11.86
N GLY A 65 -18.35 10.83 -12.89
CA GLY A 65 -19.02 10.41 -14.12
C GLY A 65 -18.28 9.27 -14.85
N ASP A 66 -16.94 9.31 -14.83
CA ASP A 66 -16.13 8.49 -15.74
C ASP A 66 -15.17 7.52 -15.02
N VAL A 67 -15.05 7.55 -13.69
CA VAL A 67 -14.08 6.70 -12.95
C VAL A 67 -14.74 5.38 -12.54
N HIS A 68 -14.20 4.28 -13.04
CA HIS A 68 -14.60 2.92 -12.68
C HIS A 68 -13.49 2.23 -11.89
N ILE A 69 -13.85 1.45 -10.87
CA ILE A 69 -12.90 0.66 -10.10
C ILE A 69 -13.26 -0.81 -10.28
N ARG A 70 -12.26 -1.62 -10.57
CA ARG A 70 -12.40 -3.06 -10.72
C ARG A 70 -11.28 -3.77 -9.98
N GLU A 71 -11.54 -4.99 -9.57
CA GLU A 71 -10.49 -5.90 -9.15
C GLU A 71 -9.64 -6.32 -10.36
N ALA A 72 -8.33 -6.39 -10.17
CA ALA A 72 -7.42 -6.87 -11.19
C ALA A 72 -7.47 -8.39 -11.28
N SER A 73 -7.37 -8.93 -12.49
CA SER A 73 -7.04 -10.33 -12.71
C SER A 73 -5.52 -10.51 -12.84
N LYS A 74 -5.07 -11.77 -12.93
CA LYS A 74 -3.66 -12.09 -13.12
C LYS A 74 -3.10 -11.57 -14.46
N GLU A 75 -3.96 -11.41 -15.47
CA GLU A 75 -3.62 -10.87 -16.78
C GLU A 75 -3.31 -9.37 -16.71
N ASP A 76 -3.89 -8.66 -15.76
CA ASP A 76 -3.71 -7.21 -15.56
C ASP A 76 -2.36 -6.83 -14.93
N ILE A 77 -1.57 -7.81 -14.49
CA ILE A 77 -0.26 -7.58 -13.87
C ILE A 77 0.65 -6.74 -14.78
N ASN A 78 0.55 -6.92 -16.10
CA ASN A 78 1.26 -6.08 -17.08
C ASN A 78 0.81 -4.62 -17.02
N ILE A 79 -0.51 -4.39 -16.97
CA ILE A 79 -1.09 -3.04 -16.93
C ILE A 79 -0.66 -2.34 -15.63
N ILE A 80 -0.71 -3.05 -14.50
CA ILE A 80 -0.28 -2.52 -13.21
C ILE A 80 1.20 -2.13 -13.24
N MET A 81 2.06 -2.98 -13.81
CA MET A 81 3.47 -2.65 -13.99
C MET A 81 3.67 -1.41 -14.86
N ASP A 82 2.98 -1.32 -15.99
CA ASP A 82 3.11 -0.17 -16.90
C ASP A 82 2.67 1.14 -16.21
N ILE A 83 1.57 1.09 -15.46
CA ILE A 83 1.11 2.25 -14.67
C ILE A 83 2.11 2.57 -13.57
N TYR A 84 2.61 1.56 -12.85
CA TYR A 84 3.62 1.74 -11.80
C TYR A 84 4.85 2.43 -12.38
N GLU A 85 5.43 1.93 -13.47
CA GLU A 85 6.63 2.51 -14.06
C GLU A 85 6.43 3.96 -14.49
N LYS A 86 5.28 4.28 -15.09
CA LYS A 86 4.96 5.65 -15.53
C LYS A 86 4.74 6.59 -14.35
N ALA A 87 3.97 6.16 -13.36
CA ALA A 87 3.76 6.92 -12.12
C ALA A 87 5.10 7.14 -11.39
N TRP A 88 5.94 6.12 -11.36
CA TRP A 88 7.24 6.16 -10.69
C TRP A 88 8.25 7.05 -11.40
N LYS A 89 8.39 6.95 -12.73
CA LYS A 89 9.28 7.81 -13.53
C LYS A 89 8.94 9.30 -13.38
N SER A 90 7.69 9.62 -13.06
CA SER A 90 7.26 11.00 -12.77
C SER A 90 7.53 11.46 -11.33
N SER A 91 8.00 10.55 -10.46
CA SER A 91 8.31 10.81 -9.06
C SER A 91 9.81 10.91 -8.82
N THR A 92 10.23 11.53 -7.71
CA THR A 92 11.63 11.66 -7.27
C THR A 92 12.21 10.36 -6.70
N MET A 93 11.59 9.23 -7.00
CA MET A 93 11.83 7.98 -6.28
C MET A 93 12.87 7.07 -6.96
N PRO A 94 13.73 6.36 -6.22
CA PRO A 94 14.66 5.40 -6.80
C PRO A 94 13.92 4.18 -7.37
N PHE A 95 13.92 3.96 -8.70
CA PHE A 95 13.17 2.89 -9.41
C PHE A 95 13.17 1.51 -8.73
N ARG A 96 11.99 0.96 -8.38
CA ARG A 96 11.87 -0.38 -7.76
C ARG A 96 10.58 -1.13 -8.07
N ILE A 97 10.52 -1.85 -9.20
CA ILE A 97 9.87 -3.16 -9.21
C ILE A 97 10.88 -4.20 -9.68
N SER A 98 11.12 -5.16 -8.79
CA SER A 98 11.96 -6.32 -9.03
C SER A 98 11.11 -7.42 -9.67
N SER A 99 10.96 -7.33 -10.99
CA SER A 99 10.37 -8.33 -11.89
C SER A 99 8.86 -8.59 -11.81
N LYS A 100 8.27 -8.88 -12.97
CA LYS A 100 6.86 -9.24 -13.17
C LYS A 100 6.46 -10.49 -12.39
N GLU A 101 7.39 -11.43 -12.27
CA GLU A 101 7.21 -12.72 -11.62
C GLU A 101 6.86 -12.53 -10.16
N LYS A 102 7.57 -11.65 -9.45
CA LYS A 102 7.26 -11.40 -8.04
C LYS A 102 5.92 -10.70 -7.83
N LEU A 103 5.48 -9.84 -8.77
CA LEU A 103 4.14 -9.24 -8.69
C LEU A 103 3.05 -10.31 -8.86
N LYS A 104 3.29 -11.31 -9.73
CA LYS A 104 2.42 -12.49 -9.83
C LYS A 104 2.43 -13.31 -8.54
N ASP A 105 3.58 -13.50 -7.90
CA ASP A 105 3.64 -14.24 -6.63
C ASP A 105 2.81 -13.54 -5.54
N ILE A 106 2.90 -12.20 -5.45
CA ILE A 106 2.11 -11.40 -4.49
C ILE A 106 0.62 -11.46 -4.79
N TYR A 107 0.24 -11.52 -6.06
CA TYR A 107 -1.15 -11.68 -6.48
C TYR A 107 -1.79 -12.96 -5.91
N GLU A 108 -1.02 -14.04 -5.74
CA GLU A 108 -1.53 -15.30 -5.19
C GLU A 108 -1.65 -15.29 -3.65
N TYR A 109 -1.18 -14.25 -2.97
CA TYR A 109 -1.20 -14.22 -1.50
C TYR A 109 -2.60 -13.95 -0.96
N GLN A 110 -3.08 -14.85 -0.09
CA GLN A 110 -4.34 -14.68 0.61
C GLN A 110 -4.36 -13.38 1.42
N GLY A 111 -5.41 -12.57 1.26
CA GLY A 111 -5.55 -11.27 1.93
C GLY A 111 -5.03 -10.09 1.11
N THR A 112 -4.23 -10.35 0.07
CA THR A 112 -3.79 -9.33 -0.88
C THR A 112 -4.89 -9.04 -1.89
N LYS A 113 -5.05 -7.77 -2.25
CA LYS A 113 -6.01 -7.31 -3.27
C LYS A 113 -5.37 -6.28 -4.17
N PHE A 114 -5.66 -6.41 -5.46
CA PHE A 114 -5.26 -5.48 -6.50
C PHE A 114 -6.52 -4.82 -7.05
N LEU A 115 -6.57 -3.49 -7.00
CA LEU A 115 -7.65 -2.72 -7.59
C LEU A 115 -7.08 -1.80 -8.67
N ILE A 116 -7.82 -1.67 -9.77
CA ILE A 116 -7.49 -0.82 -10.91
C ILE A 116 -8.58 0.24 -11.05
N SER A 117 -8.17 1.48 -11.30
CA SER A 117 -9.04 2.58 -11.68
C SER A 117 -8.97 2.81 -13.18
N SER A 118 -10.12 2.99 -13.82
CA SER A 118 -10.26 3.20 -15.26
C SER A 118 -11.08 4.45 -15.55
N ILE A 119 -10.72 5.19 -16.60
CA ILE A 119 -11.49 6.33 -17.13
C ILE A 119 -11.73 6.10 -18.62
N LYS A 120 -12.99 6.16 -19.08
CA LYS A 120 -13.35 5.99 -20.51
C LYS A 120 -12.68 4.75 -21.15
N ASN A 121 -12.69 3.63 -20.44
CA ASN A 121 -12.06 2.35 -20.81
C ASN A 121 -10.52 2.34 -20.86
N GLN A 122 -9.85 3.37 -20.35
CA GLN A 122 -8.41 3.36 -20.14
C GLN A 122 -8.11 3.08 -18.66
N ASP A 123 -7.26 2.10 -18.36
CA ASP A 123 -6.74 1.87 -17.02
C ASP A 123 -5.67 2.93 -16.69
N VAL A 124 -5.86 3.68 -15.60
CA VAL A 124 -5.11 4.91 -15.29
C VAL A 124 -4.48 4.94 -13.91
N GLY A 125 -4.81 3.96 -13.06
CA GLY A 125 -4.29 3.88 -11.70
C GLY A 125 -4.51 2.52 -11.09
N PHE A 126 -3.79 2.23 -10.02
CA PHE A 126 -3.96 1.03 -9.24
C PHE A 126 -3.68 1.28 -7.75
N ILE A 127 -4.19 0.39 -6.92
CA ILE A 127 -3.78 0.25 -5.52
C ILE A 127 -3.61 -1.23 -5.20
N LEU A 128 -2.51 -1.54 -4.52
CA LEU A 128 -2.24 -2.83 -3.92
C LEU A 128 -2.40 -2.72 -2.41
N ILE A 129 -3.25 -3.58 -1.85
CA ILE A 129 -3.51 -3.65 -0.42
C ILE A 129 -3.34 -5.07 0.10
N ASP A 130 -3.02 -5.21 1.38
CA ASP A 130 -2.89 -6.50 2.06
C ASP A 130 -3.49 -6.44 3.47
N ILE A 131 -3.92 -7.61 3.97
CA ILE A 131 -4.26 -7.81 5.37
C ILE A 131 -3.13 -8.62 6.03
N ALA A 132 -2.47 -8.02 7.02
CA ALA A 132 -1.40 -8.65 7.78
C ALA A 132 -1.80 -8.98 9.21
N GLY A 133 -1.27 -10.10 9.72
CA GLY A 133 -1.25 -10.48 11.14
C GLY A 133 -2.32 -11.49 11.57
N VAL A 134 -1.93 -12.42 12.43
CA VAL A 134 -2.85 -13.16 13.33
C VAL A 134 -2.88 -12.36 14.63
N GLY A 135 -4.04 -11.77 14.96
CA GLY A 135 -4.25 -11.05 16.22
C GLY A 135 -4.37 -9.52 16.12
N ASP A 136 -3.74 -8.87 15.13
CA ASP A 136 -3.67 -7.39 15.07
C ASP A 136 -4.23 -6.80 13.76
N ASN A 137 -5.01 -7.60 13.01
CA ASN A 137 -5.71 -7.31 11.74
C ASN A 137 -5.33 -5.96 11.14
N THR A 138 -4.15 -5.88 10.53
CA THR A 138 -3.62 -4.61 10.03
C THR A 138 -3.85 -4.52 8.53
N GLY A 139 -4.53 -3.47 8.08
CA GLY A 139 -4.65 -3.14 6.67
C GLY A 139 -3.39 -2.43 6.18
N ILE A 140 -2.77 -2.93 5.13
CA ILE A 140 -1.55 -2.35 4.57
C ILE A 140 -1.86 -1.78 3.19
N ILE A 141 -1.55 -0.51 2.96
CA ILE A 141 -1.42 0.04 1.61
C ILE A 141 0.01 -0.22 1.17
N VAL A 142 0.15 -1.13 0.22
CA VAL A 142 1.45 -1.64 -0.21
C VAL A 142 2.00 -0.79 -1.34
N ALA A 143 1.16 -0.43 -2.31
CA ALA A 143 1.52 0.48 -3.40
C ALA A 143 0.28 1.20 -3.93
N LEU A 144 0.44 2.45 -4.35
CA LEU A 144 -0.57 3.23 -5.04
C LEU A 144 0.11 4.03 -6.15
N GLY A 145 -0.42 3.92 -7.37
CA GLY A 145 0.12 4.61 -8.53
C GLY A 145 -0.99 5.10 -9.44
N ILE A 146 -0.82 6.31 -9.97
CA ILE A 146 -1.75 6.93 -10.93
C ILE A 146 -0.89 7.53 -12.04
N LEU A 147 -1.29 7.30 -13.28
CA LEU A 147 -0.66 7.91 -14.45
C LEU A 147 -0.57 9.43 -14.29
N PRO A 148 0.57 10.08 -14.61
CA PRO A 148 0.81 11.49 -14.30
C PRO A 148 -0.29 12.44 -14.78
N GLU A 149 -0.79 12.24 -16.00
CA GLU A 149 -1.83 13.04 -16.65
C GLU A 149 -3.24 12.85 -16.03
N PHE A 150 -3.39 11.86 -15.14
CA PHE A 150 -4.60 11.56 -14.39
C PHE A 150 -4.51 11.89 -12.90
N GLN A 151 -3.34 12.37 -12.42
CA GLN A 151 -3.16 12.80 -11.03
C GLN A 151 -3.94 14.08 -10.69
N ARG A 152 -4.16 14.32 -9.40
CA ARG A 152 -4.91 15.48 -8.84
C ARG A 152 -6.35 15.64 -9.38
N LYS A 153 -6.95 14.53 -9.84
CA LYS A 153 -8.35 14.44 -10.29
C LYS A 153 -9.23 13.57 -9.36
N GLY A 154 -8.83 13.38 -8.11
CA GLY A 154 -9.58 12.58 -7.12
C GLY A 154 -9.48 11.05 -7.27
N ILE A 155 -8.84 10.53 -8.31
CA ILE A 155 -8.73 9.08 -8.57
C ILE A 155 -8.06 8.32 -7.41
N GLY A 156 -7.03 8.92 -6.80
CA GLY A 156 -6.35 8.32 -5.64
C GLY A 156 -7.27 8.20 -4.44
N HIS A 157 -8.12 9.20 -4.20
CA HIS A 157 -9.15 9.13 -3.16
C HIS A 157 -10.17 8.04 -3.45
N TYR A 158 -10.52 7.82 -4.72
CA TYR A 158 -11.43 6.76 -5.12
C TYR A 158 -10.84 5.36 -4.87
N LEU A 159 -9.58 5.13 -5.27
CA LEU A 159 -8.86 3.90 -4.95
C LEU A 159 -8.73 3.66 -3.44
N ALA A 160 -8.41 4.70 -2.66
CA ALA A 160 -8.29 4.60 -1.21
C ALA A 160 -9.63 4.29 -0.52
N LEU A 161 -10.74 4.85 -1.01
CA LEU A 161 -12.09 4.54 -0.52
C LEU A 161 -12.44 3.07 -0.76
N HIS A 162 -12.20 2.55 -1.96
CA HIS A 162 -12.45 1.13 -2.25
C HIS A 162 -11.53 0.19 -1.46
N ALA A 163 -10.28 0.60 -1.21
CA ALA A 163 -9.41 -0.13 -0.30
C ALA A 163 -9.96 -0.18 1.13
N TRP A 164 -10.50 0.92 1.62
CA TRP A 164 -11.17 0.94 2.92
C TRP A 164 -12.40 0.02 2.96
N GLU A 165 -13.25 0.02 1.93
CA GLU A 165 -14.40 -0.91 1.83
C GLU A 165 -13.96 -2.38 1.82
N TYR A 166 -12.80 -2.69 1.23
CA TYR A 166 -12.20 -4.01 1.33
C TYR A 166 -11.77 -4.33 2.77
N PHE A 167 -11.07 -3.41 3.44
CA PHE A 167 -10.60 -3.59 4.81
C PHE A 167 -11.73 -3.73 5.85
N GLN A 168 -12.88 -3.09 5.63
CA GLN A 168 -14.05 -3.23 6.51
C GLN A 168 -14.53 -4.68 6.65
N LYS A 169 -14.23 -5.54 5.67
CA LYS A 169 -14.57 -6.97 5.71
C LYS A 169 -13.71 -7.78 6.70
N TYR A 170 -12.62 -7.20 7.23
CA TYR A 170 -11.57 -7.93 7.94
C TYR A 170 -11.29 -7.46 9.38
N ASN A 171 -12.25 -6.82 10.07
CA ASN A 171 -12.08 -6.35 11.47
C ASN A 171 -10.74 -5.63 11.70
N VAL A 172 -10.34 -4.78 10.75
CA VAL A 172 -9.05 -4.10 10.77
C VAL A 172 -9.02 -3.10 11.93
N THR A 173 -7.97 -3.14 12.74
CA THR A 173 -7.80 -2.26 13.92
C THR A 173 -6.91 -1.05 13.60
N GLN A 174 -6.02 -1.18 12.61
CA GLN A 174 -5.08 -0.15 12.21
C GLN A 174 -4.69 -0.28 10.73
N PHE A 175 -4.30 0.83 10.13
CA PHE A 175 -3.74 0.92 8.80
C PHE A 175 -2.28 1.32 8.83
N ARG A 176 -1.50 0.77 7.90
CA ARG A 176 -0.09 1.12 7.73
C ARG A 176 0.30 1.26 6.26
N CYS A 177 1.30 2.09 6.00
CA CYS A 177 2.00 2.14 4.72
C CYS A 177 3.43 2.63 4.94
N GLU A 178 4.29 2.41 3.95
CA GLU A 178 5.64 2.94 3.92
C GLU A 178 5.75 3.90 2.74
N VAL A 179 6.29 5.09 2.99
CA VAL A 179 6.50 6.13 1.98
C VAL A 179 7.95 6.59 2.06
N HIS A 180 8.60 6.83 0.92
CA HIS A 180 9.96 7.35 0.93
C HIS A 180 9.99 8.79 1.42
N VAL A 181 11.03 9.16 2.18
CA VAL A 181 11.17 10.46 2.86
C VAL A 181 11.10 11.66 1.89
N GLU A 182 11.59 11.48 0.66
CA GLU A 182 11.60 12.54 -0.37
C GLU A 182 10.29 12.63 -1.18
N ASN A 183 9.33 11.72 -0.98
CA ASN A 183 8.08 11.72 -1.72
C ASN A 183 7.02 12.57 -1.02
N GLU A 184 7.25 13.87 -0.94
CA GLU A 184 6.35 14.82 -0.26
C GLU A 184 4.91 14.75 -0.80
N LEU A 185 4.74 14.48 -2.10
CA LEU A 185 3.43 14.32 -2.72
C LEU A 185 2.66 13.15 -2.12
N ALA A 186 3.29 11.97 -2.01
CA ALA A 186 2.67 10.80 -1.40
C ALA A 186 2.47 10.98 0.12
N ILE A 187 3.44 11.59 0.82
CA ILE A 187 3.34 11.87 2.26
C ILE A 187 2.13 12.76 2.54
N ASN A 188 1.98 13.87 1.79
CA ASN A 188 0.88 14.79 1.94
C ASN A 188 -0.46 14.12 1.59
N PHE A 189 -0.51 13.36 0.50
CA PHE A 189 -1.70 12.60 0.12
C PHE A 189 -2.14 11.64 1.23
N ILE A 190 -1.22 10.85 1.81
CA ILE A 190 -1.52 9.91 2.89
C ILE A 190 -1.94 10.65 4.18
N LYS A 191 -1.33 11.80 4.50
CA LYS A 191 -1.73 12.66 5.64
C LYS A 191 -3.16 13.19 5.52
N GLU A 192 -3.67 13.44 4.31
CA GLU A 192 -5.09 13.82 4.10
C GLU A 192 -6.05 12.74 4.63
N PHE A 193 -5.63 11.47 4.66
CA PHE A 193 -6.44 10.38 5.21
C PHE A 193 -6.33 10.25 6.72
N GLY A 194 -5.53 11.09 7.40
CA GLY A 194 -5.39 11.07 8.86
C GLY A 194 -4.30 10.13 9.38
N PHE A 195 -3.50 9.56 8.47
CA PHE A 195 -2.25 8.87 8.78
C PHE A 195 -1.25 9.82 9.40
N LYS A 196 -0.44 9.29 10.31
CA LYS A 196 0.65 10.00 10.97
C LYS A 196 1.92 9.18 10.84
N GLU A 197 3.05 9.87 10.82
CA GLU A 197 4.36 9.22 10.90
C GLU A 197 4.46 8.47 12.22
N LYS A 198 4.83 7.19 12.14
CA LYS A 198 5.07 6.37 13.32
C LYS A 198 6.36 6.86 13.96
N LYS A 199 6.29 7.23 15.24
CA LYS A 199 7.49 7.63 15.98
C LYS A 199 8.44 6.44 16.04
N LYS A 200 9.68 6.59 15.54
CA LYS A 200 10.76 5.63 15.83
C LYS A 200 10.95 5.61 17.35
N TYR A 201 10.58 4.53 18.02
CA TYR A 201 10.93 4.35 19.43
C TYR A 201 12.43 4.08 19.49
N VAL A 202 13.20 5.10 19.84
CA VAL A 202 14.61 4.95 20.17
C VAL A 202 14.65 4.71 21.66
N ASP A 203 14.97 3.49 22.08
CA ASP A 203 15.26 3.21 23.48
C ASP A 203 16.39 4.16 23.93
N PRO A 204 16.22 4.97 24.99
CA PRO A 204 17.28 5.82 25.53
C PRO A 204 18.54 5.06 25.95
N TYR A 205 18.48 3.72 26.04
CA TYR A 205 19.63 2.85 26.30
C TYR A 205 20.17 2.13 25.05
N GLY A 206 19.80 2.57 23.84
CA GLY A 206 20.39 2.11 22.58
C GLY A 206 20.09 0.66 22.21
N SER A 207 19.20 -0.01 22.94
CA SER A 207 18.82 -1.39 22.66
C SER A 207 17.45 -1.39 21.99
N LEU A 208 17.43 -1.46 20.66
CA LEU A 208 16.22 -1.80 19.91
C LEU A 208 15.78 -3.21 20.34
N LYS A 209 14.82 -3.30 21.26
CA LYS A 209 14.17 -4.57 21.58
C LYS A 209 13.15 -4.89 20.49
N VAL A 210 13.38 -6.02 19.84
CA VAL A 210 12.49 -6.72 18.91
C VAL A 210 11.24 -7.20 19.66
#